data_AF-A0A452YZE6-F1
#
_entry.id   AF-A0A452YZE6-F1
#
_cell.length_a   1.000
_cell.length_b   1.000
_cell.length_c   1.000
_cell.angle_alpha   90.00
_cell.angle_beta   90.00
_cell.angle_gamma   90.00
#
_symmetry.space_group_name_H-M   'P 1'
#
loop_
_entity.id
_entity.type
_entity.pdbx_description
1 polymer ?
#
loop_
_entity_poly.entity_id
_entity_poly.type
_entity_poly.pdbx_seq_one_letter_code
_entity_poly.pdbx_strand_id
1 'polypeptide(L)'
;GNQAYANGHFATAEGCYTRGINSISQYATSGRCSHALMLCYSNRAATRMSLGRMREALQDCSIATSIDPTFLKAKVRAANCQLALGDLEGASNNYTACLKSSNTAYSDTKMFAEASNGLERVKRVADCISQSRELLKKRTLPDAETALDLISSALHISSHSDNLIEMKAEALLTLRRYEEVIELCQETADLAERNSVSINANGEPNISSVPEKAECSATLWRPYLIGKSYFLLGKLEESLDLLKRHELATPAEESDGSTRKCFSSLSTSIRKLLSFKAAGNESFQARRYSEAVEQYSAALAYNSDSRPFSAVCFCNRAAAYQALGQLTDAIADCSLAMVLDANYPKAISRRATLYEMIRDYGQSANDLRKLISLLQKQANKPGVSPKVFNKHSDLKQARARLLSAEDEARKDTPLNFYLILGVEPSCSPADVKKAYRKAALRHHPDKATQLLVRNENADDGFWRDVAKEVYADADHLFKTIGEAYNILSDPDKREEYDIEENLRNASRRAYKGRSTPRSPEQNYRRHYDGGFNPRHWQSAGQSNKGAPRSRWSGYEYSDDYW
;
A
#
# COMPACT_ATOMS: atom_id res chain seq x y z
N GLY A 1 -38.53 28.06 -3.73
CA GLY A 1 -37.53 27.54 -4.68
C GLY A 1 -36.44 28.57 -4.90
N ASN A 2 -36.67 29.52 -5.82
CA ASN A 2 -35.66 30.49 -6.26
C ASN A 2 -35.01 31.29 -5.11
N GLN A 3 -35.80 31.76 -4.13
CA GLN A 3 -35.27 32.48 -2.96
C GLN A 3 -34.33 31.62 -2.10
N ALA A 4 -34.69 30.36 -1.87
CA ALA A 4 -33.84 29.42 -1.14
C ALA A 4 -32.55 29.11 -1.91
N TYR A 5 -32.63 28.99 -3.24
CA TYR A 5 -31.47 28.79 -4.10
C TYR A 5 -30.51 29.98 -4.07
N ALA A 6 -31.04 31.21 -4.17
CA ALA A 6 -30.25 32.44 -4.08
C ALA A 6 -29.54 32.58 -2.73
N ASN A 7 -30.14 32.07 -1.66
CA ASN A 7 -29.56 32.06 -0.31
C ASN A 7 -28.60 30.88 -0.06
N GLY A 8 -28.29 30.05 -1.07
CA GLY A 8 -27.42 28.88 -0.93
C GLY A 8 -28.03 27.67 -0.21
N HIS A 9 -29.32 27.72 0.14
CA HIS A 9 -30.02 26.62 0.82
C HIS A 9 -30.52 25.57 -0.18
N PHE A 10 -29.60 24.89 -0.87
CA PHE A 10 -29.91 24.01 -2.01
C PHE A 10 -30.88 22.86 -1.69
N ALA A 11 -30.75 22.19 -0.54
CA ALA A 11 -31.67 21.12 -0.15
C ALA A 11 -33.11 21.61 0.04
N THR A 12 -33.28 22.78 0.68
CA THR A 12 -34.61 23.39 0.83
C THR A 12 -35.18 23.87 -0.50
N ALA A 13 -34.32 24.34 -1.41
CA ALA A 13 -34.70 24.73 -2.75
C ALA A 13 -35.22 23.51 -3.55
N GLU A 14 -34.49 22.39 -3.52
CA GLU A 14 -34.91 21.12 -4.14
C GLU A 14 -36.27 20.66 -3.61
N GLY A 15 -36.48 20.67 -2.29
CA GLY A 15 -37.77 20.30 -1.69
C GLY A 15 -38.92 21.22 -2.12
N CYS A 16 -38.65 22.51 -2.33
CA CYS A 16 -39.65 23.44 -2.87
C CYS A 16 -39.97 23.17 -4.35
N TYR A 17 -38.97 22.92 -5.19
CA TYR A 17 -39.21 22.62 -6.60
C TYR A 17 -39.92 21.28 -6.78
N THR A 18 -39.59 20.28 -5.96
CA THR A 18 -40.27 18.97 -5.97
C THR A 18 -41.74 19.11 -5.59
N ARG A 19 -42.07 19.89 -4.56
CA ARG A 19 -43.48 20.23 -4.23
C ARG A 19 -44.19 20.94 -5.38
N GLY A 20 -43.50 21.86 -6.06
CA GLY A 20 -44.02 22.55 -7.25
C GLY A 20 -44.35 21.59 -8.40
N ILE A 21 -43.44 20.66 -8.71
CA ILE A 21 -43.63 19.62 -9.73
C ILE A 21 -44.83 18.73 -9.39
N ASN A 22 -44.90 18.24 -8.15
CA ASN A 22 -46.00 17.37 -7.69
C ASN A 22 -47.36 18.07 -7.73
N SER A 23 -47.39 19.38 -7.49
CA SER A 23 -48.62 20.18 -7.55
C SER A 23 -49.15 20.33 -8.98
N ILE A 24 -48.28 20.31 -9.99
CA ILE A 24 -48.66 20.47 -11.41
C ILE A 24 -48.99 19.12 -12.06
N SER A 25 -48.30 18.04 -11.65
CA SER A 25 -48.52 16.68 -12.14
C SER A 25 -49.98 16.21 -11.96
N GLN A 26 -50.67 16.69 -10.92
CA GLN A 26 -52.08 16.37 -10.64
C GLN A 26 -53.09 17.02 -11.60
N TYR A 27 -52.69 18.02 -12.41
CA TYR A 27 -53.57 18.77 -13.32
C TYR A 27 -53.13 18.65 -14.79
N ALA A 28 -52.34 17.62 -15.12
CA ALA A 28 -51.68 17.44 -16.41
C ALA A 28 -52.65 17.08 -17.55
N THR A 29 -53.40 18.06 -18.03
CA THR A 29 -54.08 17.98 -19.35
C THR A 29 -54.32 19.34 -20.01
N SER A 30 -53.74 20.44 -19.51
CA SER A 30 -53.86 21.76 -20.15
C SER A 30 -52.49 22.39 -20.44
N GLY A 31 -52.29 22.83 -21.68
CA GLY A 31 -51.02 23.39 -22.17
C GLY A 31 -50.53 24.67 -21.50
N ARG A 32 -51.23 25.20 -20.48
CA ARG A 32 -50.79 26.37 -19.70
C ARG A 32 -49.81 26.02 -18.58
N CYS A 33 -49.86 24.80 -18.06
CA CYS A 33 -49.01 24.39 -16.93
C CYS A 33 -47.67 23.76 -17.38
N SER A 34 -47.50 23.46 -18.68
CA SER A 34 -46.28 22.85 -19.23
C SER A 34 -45.05 23.74 -19.08
N HIS A 35 -45.17 25.05 -19.32
CA HIS A 35 -44.06 26.00 -19.17
C HIS A 35 -43.58 26.11 -17.72
N ALA A 36 -44.51 26.20 -16.76
CA ALA A 36 -44.18 26.25 -15.34
C ALA A 36 -43.53 24.93 -14.85
N LEU A 37 -44.02 23.80 -15.36
CA LEU A 37 -43.46 22.48 -15.07
C LEU A 37 -42.02 22.36 -15.59
N MET A 38 -41.78 22.75 -16.84
CA MET A 38 -40.44 22.78 -17.45
C MET A 38 -39.47 23.65 -16.64
N LEU A 39 -39.88 24.84 -16.21
CA LEU A 39 -39.04 25.72 -15.37
C LEU A 39 -38.73 25.09 -14.01
N CYS A 40 -39.70 24.40 -13.40
CA CYS A 40 -39.48 23.70 -12.14
C CYS A 40 -38.46 22.56 -12.27
N TYR A 41 -38.56 21.74 -13.31
CA TYR A 41 -37.57 20.69 -13.59
C TYR A 41 -36.19 21.29 -13.84
N SER A 42 -36.09 22.32 -14.68
CA SER A 42 -34.80 22.92 -14.98
C SER A 42 -34.16 23.59 -13.76
N ASN A 43 -34.94 24.26 -12.91
CA ASN A 43 -34.43 24.86 -11.68
C ASN A 43 -34.07 23.81 -10.62
N ARG A 44 -34.81 22.70 -10.54
CA ARG A 44 -34.42 21.54 -9.71
C ARG A 44 -33.12 20.91 -10.22
N ALA A 45 -32.94 20.78 -11.54
CA ALA A 45 -31.70 20.32 -12.12
C ALA A 45 -30.52 21.19 -11.68
N ALA A 46 -30.65 22.52 -11.76
CA ALA A 46 -29.60 23.43 -11.27
C ALA A 46 -29.29 23.24 -9.78
N THR A 47 -30.30 22.99 -8.94
CA THR A 47 -30.08 22.70 -7.51
C THR A 47 -29.33 21.40 -7.28
N ARG A 48 -29.66 20.36 -8.06
CA ARG A 48 -29.02 19.05 -7.98
C ARG A 48 -27.58 19.09 -8.49
N MET A 49 -27.30 19.89 -9.52
CA MET A 49 -25.93 20.19 -9.96
C MET A 49 -25.11 20.83 -8.83
N SER A 50 -25.66 21.83 -8.13
CA SER A 50 -25.00 22.46 -6.98
C SER A 50 -24.78 21.52 -5.79
N LEU A 51 -25.57 20.45 -5.70
CA LEU A 51 -25.43 19.38 -4.69
C LEU A 51 -24.51 18.23 -5.15
N GLY A 52 -23.97 18.28 -6.38
CA GLY A 52 -23.12 17.21 -6.94
C GLY A 52 -23.88 15.98 -7.45
N ARG A 53 -25.21 16.05 -7.54
CA ARG A 53 -26.10 14.97 -8.02
C ARG A 53 -26.31 15.08 -9.53
N MET A 54 -25.25 14.83 -10.29
CA MET A 54 -25.19 15.15 -11.73
C MET A 54 -26.15 14.29 -12.56
N ARG A 55 -26.29 12.99 -12.27
CA ARG A 55 -27.22 12.12 -13.02
C ARG A 55 -28.69 12.48 -12.81
N GLU A 56 -29.08 12.81 -11.58
CA GLU A 56 -30.44 13.26 -11.30
C GLU A 56 -30.76 14.62 -11.91
N ALA A 57 -29.77 15.52 -11.95
CA ALA A 57 -29.88 16.77 -12.68
C ALA A 57 -30.03 16.54 -14.20
N LEU A 58 -29.30 15.58 -14.76
CA LEU A 58 -29.41 15.19 -16.17
C LEU A 58 -30.80 14.64 -16.50
N GLN A 59 -31.40 13.84 -15.61
CA GLN A 59 -32.77 13.36 -15.75
C GLN A 59 -33.78 14.51 -15.76
N ASP A 60 -33.65 15.46 -14.84
CA ASP A 60 -34.50 16.65 -14.80
C ASP A 60 -34.34 17.52 -16.06
N CYS A 61 -33.12 17.66 -16.57
CA CYS A 61 -32.87 18.36 -17.84
C CYS A 61 -33.50 17.64 -19.04
N SER A 62 -33.48 16.31 -19.04
CA SER A 62 -34.08 15.48 -20.08
C SER A 62 -35.61 15.64 -20.09
N ILE A 63 -36.25 15.61 -18.91
CA ILE A 63 -37.68 15.88 -18.78
C ILE A 63 -38.02 17.30 -19.24
N ALA A 64 -37.25 18.31 -18.81
CA ALA A 64 -37.46 19.70 -19.23
C ALA A 64 -37.36 19.87 -20.77
N THR A 65 -36.40 19.19 -21.41
CA THR A 65 -36.22 19.23 -22.87
C THR A 65 -37.31 18.45 -23.61
N SER A 66 -37.90 17.42 -23.00
CA SER A 66 -39.05 16.69 -23.56
C SER A 66 -40.33 17.53 -23.56
N ILE A 67 -40.50 18.41 -22.56
CA ILE A 67 -41.65 19.33 -22.48
C ILE A 67 -41.50 20.47 -23.49
N ASP A 68 -40.31 21.05 -23.58
CA ASP A 68 -40.00 22.12 -24.54
C ASP A 68 -38.60 21.92 -25.16
N PRO A 69 -38.53 21.35 -26.38
CA PRO A 69 -37.26 21.16 -27.08
C PRO A 69 -36.54 22.45 -27.48
N THR A 70 -37.22 23.60 -27.44
CA THR A 70 -36.62 24.91 -27.77
C THR A 70 -35.93 25.55 -26.57
N PHE A 71 -36.13 25.01 -25.36
CA PHE A 71 -35.56 25.56 -24.14
C PHE A 71 -34.06 25.27 -23.99
N LEU A 72 -33.23 26.13 -24.60
CA LEU A 72 -31.77 25.96 -24.67
C LEU A 72 -31.08 25.85 -23.31
N LYS A 73 -31.61 26.52 -22.28
CA LYS A 73 -31.03 26.49 -20.93
C LYS A 73 -31.03 25.09 -20.32
N ALA A 74 -32.04 24.26 -20.58
CA ALA A 74 -32.05 22.87 -20.12
C ALA A 74 -31.01 22.03 -20.88
N LYS A 75 -30.82 22.25 -22.19
CA LYS A 75 -29.80 21.56 -22.99
C LYS A 75 -28.37 21.92 -22.56
N VAL A 76 -28.10 23.19 -22.30
CA VAL A 76 -26.79 23.64 -21.77
C VAL A 76 -26.53 23.06 -20.37
N ARG A 77 -27.55 23.01 -19.51
CA ARG A 77 -27.46 22.35 -18.19
C ARG A 77 -27.21 20.84 -18.32
N ALA A 78 -27.87 20.15 -19.25
CA ALA A 78 -27.61 18.74 -19.54
C ALA A 78 -26.16 18.51 -19.99
N ALA A 79 -25.67 19.32 -20.93
CA ALA A 79 -24.30 19.26 -21.41
C ALA A 79 -23.28 19.51 -20.29
N ASN A 80 -23.54 20.48 -19.41
CA ASN A 80 -22.71 20.75 -18.23
C ASN A 80 -22.69 19.55 -17.26
N CYS A 81 -23.82 18.86 -17.07
CA CYS A 81 -23.87 17.64 -16.23
C CYS A 81 -23.05 16.51 -16.86
N GLN A 82 -23.20 16.28 -18.17
CA GLN A 82 -22.44 15.25 -18.90
C GLN A 82 -20.94 15.54 -18.88
N LEU A 83 -20.53 16.79 -19.10
CA LEU A 83 -19.14 17.20 -18.98
C LEU A 83 -18.60 16.96 -17.56
N ALA A 84 -19.38 17.27 -16.52
CA ALA A 84 -18.98 17.04 -15.14
C ALA A 84 -18.81 15.53 -14.83
N LEU A 85 -19.64 14.68 -15.43
CA LEU A 85 -19.57 13.21 -15.36
C LEU A 85 -18.47 12.60 -16.24
N GLY A 86 -17.86 13.38 -17.14
CA GLY A 86 -16.87 12.89 -18.11
C GLY A 86 -17.47 12.24 -19.37
N ASP A 87 -18.78 12.32 -19.59
CA ASP A 87 -19.43 11.96 -20.86
C ASP A 87 -19.19 13.07 -21.90
N LEU A 88 -18.02 13.02 -22.52
CA LEU A 88 -17.56 14.05 -23.46
C LEU A 88 -18.36 14.03 -24.76
N GLU A 89 -18.81 12.86 -25.21
CA GLU A 89 -19.58 12.72 -26.45
C GLU A 89 -20.98 13.30 -26.28
N GLY A 90 -21.68 12.91 -25.22
CA GLY A 90 -23.00 13.45 -24.90
C GLY A 90 -22.97 14.96 -24.67
N ALA A 91 -21.96 15.46 -23.94
CA ALA A 91 -21.77 16.89 -23.73
C ALA A 91 -21.56 17.65 -25.06
N SER A 92 -20.67 17.15 -25.93
CA SER A 92 -20.38 17.77 -27.22
C SER A 92 -21.62 17.81 -28.13
N ASN A 93 -22.38 16.72 -28.17
CA ASN A 93 -23.62 16.64 -28.93
C ASN A 93 -24.65 17.66 -28.45
N ASN A 94 -24.82 17.83 -27.14
CA ASN A 94 -25.77 18.81 -26.59
C ASN A 94 -25.31 20.26 -26.79
N TYR A 95 -24.02 20.57 -26.62
CA TYR A 95 -23.50 21.93 -26.92
C TYR A 95 -23.63 22.28 -28.41
N THR A 96 -23.28 21.35 -29.31
CA THR A 96 -23.41 21.59 -30.76
C THR A 96 -24.86 21.68 -31.19
N ALA A 97 -25.78 20.91 -30.60
CA ALA A 97 -27.21 21.05 -30.83
C ALA A 97 -27.74 22.42 -30.39
N CYS A 98 -27.24 22.98 -29.27
CA CYS A 98 -27.54 24.35 -28.86
C CYS A 98 -27.04 25.37 -29.89
N LEU A 99 -25.82 25.23 -30.39
CA LEU A 99 -25.26 26.18 -31.37
C LEU A 99 -25.96 26.13 -32.74
N LYS A 100 -26.55 24.98 -33.11
CA LYS A 100 -27.27 24.79 -34.37
C LYS A 100 -28.72 25.28 -34.35
N SER A 101 -29.32 25.50 -33.19
CA SER A 101 -30.67 26.07 -33.09
C SER A 101 -30.62 27.59 -33.30
N SER A 102 -30.31 28.02 -34.52
CA SER A 102 -30.04 29.39 -34.92
C SER A 102 -31.29 30.23 -35.18
N ASN A 103 -32.36 30.03 -34.40
CA ASN A 103 -33.59 30.81 -34.56
C ASN A 103 -34.26 31.08 -33.21
N THR A 104 -33.80 32.12 -32.49
CA THR A 104 -34.61 33.05 -31.67
C THR A 104 -33.76 34.04 -30.86
N ALA A 105 -34.35 35.21 -30.60
CA ALA A 105 -34.17 36.22 -29.54
C ALA A 105 -32.81 36.50 -28.82
N TYR A 106 -32.66 37.76 -28.40
CA TYR A 106 -31.53 38.35 -27.65
C TYR A 106 -31.11 37.59 -26.36
N SER A 107 -32.01 36.80 -25.74
CA SER A 107 -31.74 36.00 -24.53
C SER A 107 -30.87 34.76 -24.78
N ASP A 108 -30.70 34.34 -26.04
CA ASP A 108 -29.97 33.12 -26.40
C ASP A 108 -28.45 33.36 -26.54
N THR A 109 -28.02 34.62 -26.68
CA THR A 109 -26.60 35.02 -26.82
C THR A 109 -25.71 34.51 -25.68
N LYS A 110 -26.18 34.60 -24.43
CA LYS A 110 -25.45 34.09 -23.26
C LYS A 110 -25.34 32.56 -23.27
N MET A 111 -26.38 31.86 -23.73
CA MET A 111 -26.39 30.40 -23.80
C MET A 111 -25.49 29.88 -24.93
N PHE A 112 -25.44 30.58 -26.07
CA PHE A 112 -24.49 30.25 -27.14
C PHE A 112 -23.04 30.47 -26.71
N ALA A 113 -22.74 31.55 -25.97
CA ALA A 113 -21.41 31.77 -25.41
C ALA A 113 -21.02 30.68 -24.40
N GLU A 114 -21.94 30.30 -23.51
CA GLU A 114 -21.75 29.20 -22.56
C GLU A 114 -21.54 27.85 -23.28
N ALA A 115 -22.30 27.58 -24.34
CA ALA A 115 -22.16 26.36 -25.13
C ALA A 115 -20.82 26.31 -25.90
N SER A 116 -20.38 27.44 -26.46
CA SER A 116 -19.08 27.55 -27.15
C SER A 116 -17.91 27.31 -26.17
N ASN A 117 -17.95 27.95 -25.00
CA ASN A 117 -16.96 27.72 -23.94
C ASN A 117 -17.02 26.27 -23.41
N GLY A 118 -18.21 25.69 -23.29
CA GLY A 118 -18.41 24.28 -22.93
C GLY A 118 -17.71 23.33 -23.92
N LEU A 119 -17.82 23.59 -25.23
CA LEU A 119 -17.17 22.79 -26.26
C LEU A 119 -15.63 22.88 -26.21
N GLU A 120 -15.08 24.06 -25.90
CA GLU A 120 -13.64 24.23 -25.66
C GLU A 120 -13.17 23.43 -24.45
N ARG A 121 -13.95 23.45 -23.36
CA ARG A 121 -13.68 22.63 -22.16
C ARG A 121 -13.72 21.13 -22.45
N VAL A 122 -14.68 20.66 -23.25
CA VAL A 122 -14.77 19.26 -23.69
C VAL A 122 -13.50 18.84 -24.43
N LYS A 123 -13.04 19.66 -25.40
CA LYS A 123 -11.81 19.39 -26.16
C LYS A 123 -10.59 19.30 -25.24
N ARG A 124 -10.44 20.27 -24.34
CA ARG A 124 -9.35 20.28 -23.37
C ARG A 124 -9.32 19.01 -22.51
N VAL A 125 -10.47 18.56 -22.01
CA VAL A 125 -10.53 17.31 -21.21
C VAL A 125 -10.19 16.10 -22.08
N ALA A 126 -10.66 16.03 -23.32
CA ALA A 126 -10.34 14.94 -24.25
C ALA A 126 -8.83 14.86 -24.53
N ASP A 127 -8.18 15.99 -24.76
CA ASP A 127 -6.74 16.09 -25.00
C ASP A 127 -5.93 15.69 -23.76
N CYS A 128 -6.36 16.11 -22.56
CA CYS A 128 -5.74 15.66 -21.31
C CYS A 128 -5.86 14.13 -21.14
N ILE A 129 -7.03 13.55 -21.41
CA ILE A 129 -7.23 12.09 -21.31
C ILE A 129 -6.31 11.33 -22.26
N SER A 130 -6.19 11.77 -23.51
CA SER A 130 -5.35 11.09 -24.51
C SER A 130 -3.86 11.16 -24.14
N GLN A 131 -3.37 12.35 -23.79
CA GLN A 131 -1.97 12.57 -23.39
C GLN A 131 -1.63 11.79 -22.11
N SER A 132 -2.45 11.90 -21.06
CA SER A 132 -2.21 11.17 -19.81
C SER A 132 -2.21 9.66 -20.03
N ARG A 133 -3.06 9.13 -20.93
CA ARG A 133 -3.07 7.70 -21.25
C ARG A 133 -1.79 7.26 -21.96
N GLU A 134 -1.22 8.07 -22.85
CA GLU A 134 0.06 7.78 -23.49
C GLU A 134 1.22 7.81 -22.50
N LEU A 135 1.23 8.79 -21.58
CA LEU A 135 2.24 8.89 -20.52
C LEU A 135 2.17 7.68 -19.57
N LEU A 136 0.97 7.31 -19.11
CA LEU A 136 0.79 6.17 -18.20
C LEU A 136 1.19 4.82 -18.83
N LYS A 137 1.07 4.67 -20.15
CA LYS A 137 1.55 3.47 -20.86
C LYS A 137 3.06 3.26 -20.72
N LYS A 138 3.85 4.33 -20.58
CA LYS A 138 5.31 4.25 -20.44
C LYS A 138 5.75 3.73 -19.07
N ARG A 139 4.88 3.80 -18.05
CA ARG A 139 5.14 3.32 -16.67
C ARG A 139 6.45 3.86 -16.06
N THR A 140 6.80 5.10 -16.34
CA THR A 140 7.93 5.78 -15.71
C THR A 140 7.43 6.77 -14.65
N LEU A 141 8.24 7.04 -13.62
CA LEU A 141 7.90 8.03 -12.59
C LEU A 141 7.70 9.46 -13.14
N PRO A 142 8.60 10.03 -13.98
CA PRO A 142 8.41 11.40 -14.45
C PRO A 142 7.21 11.55 -15.39
N ASP A 143 6.95 10.56 -16.25
CA ASP A 143 5.74 10.57 -17.09
C ASP A 143 4.48 10.45 -16.23
N ALA A 144 4.52 9.68 -15.14
CA ALA A 144 3.38 9.53 -14.22
C ALA A 144 3.08 10.82 -13.42
N GLU A 145 4.10 11.58 -12.97
CA GLU A 145 3.88 12.91 -12.36
C GLU A 145 3.26 13.87 -13.38
N THR A 146 3.78 13.91 -14.60
CA THR A 146 3.23 14.76 -15.66
C THR A 146 1.78 14.38 -15.99
N ALA A 147 1.47 13.08 -16.03
CA ALA A 147 0.12 12.60 -16.22
C ALA A 147 -0.80 13.00 -15.06
N LEU A 148 -0.31 12.97 -13.81
CA LEU A 148 -1.06 13.35 -12.61
C LEU A 148 -1.47 14.82 -12.63
N ASP A 149 -0.58 15.71 -13.07
CA ASP A 149 -0.88 17.15 -13.22
C ASP A 149 -1.94 17.39 -14.30
N LEU A 150 -1.79 16.74 -15.46
CA LEU A 150 -2.77 16.82 -16.54
C LEU A 150 -4.15 16.31 -16.11
N ILE A 151 -4.20 15.16 -15.43
CA ILE A 151 -5.45 14.58 -14.90
C ILE A 151 -6.08 15.50 -13.86
N SER A 152 -5.29 16.08 -12.96
CA SER A 152 -5.78 17.03 -11.96
C SER A 152 -6.40 18.27 -12.62
N SER A 153 -5.78 18.78 -13.69
CA SER A 153 -6.35 19.89 -14.48
C SER A 153 -7.67 19.51 -15.17
N ALA A 154 -7.81 18.27 -15.64
CA ALA A 154 -9.04 17.76 -16.24
C ALA A 154 -10.14 17.53 -15.20
N LEU A 155 -9.81 17.06 -14.00
CA LEU A 155 -10.74 16.86 -12.89
C LEU A 155 -11.31 18.18 -12.35
N HIS A 156 -10.60 19.31 -12.50
CA HIS A 156 -11.18 20.63 -12.20
C HIS A 156 -12.35 20.98 -13.15
N ILE A 157 -12.39 20.40 -14.36
CA ILE A 157 -13.46 20.59 -15.33
C ILE A 157 -14.53 19.50 -15.19
N SER A 158 -14.10 18.24 -15.03
CA SER A 158 -14.91 17.04 -14.97
C SER A 158 -14.74 16.34 -13.63
N SER A 159 -15.26 16.98 -12.57
CA SER A 159 -15.04 16.58 -11.17
C SER A 159 -15.59 15.21 -10.78
N HIS A 160 -16.53 14.66 -11.55
CA HIS A 160 -17.20 13.40 -11.26
C HIS A 160 -16.91 12.33 -12.32
N SER A 161 -15.85 12.49 -13.10
CA SER A 161 -15.45 11.52 -14.12
C SER A 161 -14.74 10.33 -13.50
N ASP A 162 -15.41 9.17 -13.48
CA ASP A 162 -14.84 7.92 -12.97
C ASP A 162 -13.56 7.52 -13.71
N ASN A 163 -13.51 7.71 -15.04
CA ASN A 163 -12.33 7.41 -15.86
C ASN A 163 -11.13 8.28 -15.46
N LEU A 164 -11.34 9.58 -15.21
CA LEU A 164 -10.25 10.47 -14.76
C LEU A 164 -9.78 10.12 -13.34
N ILE A 165 -10.69 9.75 -12.45
CA ILE A 165 -10.35 9.34 -11.08
C ILE A 165 -9.57 8.01 -11.12
N GLU A 166 -9.98 7.05 -11.95
CA GLU A 166 -9.26 5.79 -12.15
C GLU A 166 -7.85 6.04 -12.69
N MET A 167 -7.71 6.85 -13.74
CA MET A 167 -6.40 7.24 -14.28
C MET A 167 -5.53 7.94 -13.22
N LYS A 168 -6.14 8.78 -12.35
CA LYS A 168 -5.43 9.42 -11.23
C LYS A 168 -4.90 8.37 -10.25
N ALA A 169 -5.72 7.38 -9.90
CA ALA A 169 -5.32 6.28 -9.02
C ALA A 169 -4.20 5.42 -9.65
N GLU A 170 -4.23 5.15 -10.95
CA GLU A 170 -3.16 4.46 -11.68
C GLU A 170 -1.84 5.26 -11.70
N ALA A 171 -1.93 6.58 -11.89
CA ALA A 171 -0.77 7.46 -11.81
C ALA A 171 -0.14 7.41 -10.41
N LEU A 172 -0.94 7.57 -9.35
CA LEU A 172 -0.49 7.49 -7.96
C LEU A 172 0.10 6.12 -7.61
N LEU A 173 -0.46 5.02 -8.12
CA LEU A 173 0.11 3.68 -7.99
C LEU A 173 1.50 3.58 -8.62
N THR A 174 1.68 4.12 -9.83
CA THR A 174 2.98 4.15 -10.51
C THR A 174 4.00 4.97 -9.74
N LEU A 175 3.56 6.07 -9.11
CA LEU A 175 4.35 6.93 -8.23
C LEU A 175 4.61 6.34 -6.83
N ARG A 176 4.08 5.15 -6.55
CA ARG A 176 4.20 4.46 -5.25
C ARG A 176 3.56 5.23 -4.07
N ARG A 177 2.58 6.09 -4.36
CA ARG A 177 1.81 6.88 -3.37
C ARG A 177 0.56 6.11 -2.95
N TYR A 178 0.76 4.94 -2.33
CA TYR A 178 -0.29 3.94 -2.12
C TYR A 178 -1.37 4.39 -1.13
N GLU A 179 -1.00 5.13 -0.07
CA GLU A 179 -1.95 5.68 0.89
C GLU A 179 -2.92 6.66 0.22
N GLU A 180 -2.43 7.52 -0.66
CA GLU A 180 -3.25 8.49 -1.39
C GLU A 180 -4.21 7.81 -2.38
N VAL A 181 -3.82 6.66 -2.95
CA VAL A 181 -4.75 5.84 -3.75
C VAL A 181 -5.91 5.34 -2.89
N ILE A 182 -5.62 4.88 -1.67
CA ILE A 182 -6.64 4.37 -0.76
C ILE A 182 -7.61 5.50 -0.37
N GLU A 183 -7.06 6.66 0.01
CA GLU A 183 -7.83 7.86 0.37
C GLU A 183 -8.71 8.32 -0.81
N LEU A 184 -8.12 8.48 -2.00
CA LEU A 184 -8.86 8.86 -3.21
C LEU A 184 -10.01 7.89 -3.54
N CYS A 185 -9.77 6.58 -3.44
CA CYS A 185 -10.81 5.58 -3.72
C CYS A 185 -11.94 5.62 -2.67
N GLN A 186 -11.62 5.89 -1.40
CA GLN A 186 -12.59 6.01 -0.32
C GLN A 186 -13.42 7.29 -0.43
N GLU A 187 -12.78 8.44 -0.65
CA GLU A 187 -13.45 9.74 -0.79
C GLU A 187 -14.40 9.79 -1.99
N THR A 188 -14.04 9.10 -3.08
CA THR A 188 -14.84 9.09 -4.31
C THR A 188 -15.91 8.01 -4.34
N ALA A 189 -15.93 7.09 -3.37
CA ALA A 189 -16.88 5.97 -3.34
C ALA A 189 -18.33 6.44 -3.16
N ASP A 190 -18.60 7.26 -2.14
CA ASP A 190 -19.95 7.77 -1.84
C ASP A 190 -20.52 8.58 -3.02
N LEU A 191 -19.66 9.34 -3.69
CA LEU A 191 -20.04 10.19 -4.81
C LEU A 191 -20.30 9.38 -6.08
N ALA A 192 -19.55 8.29 -6.29
CA ALA A 192 -19.79 7.35 -7.36
C ALA A 192 -21.10 6.57 -7.12
N GLU A 193 -21.38 6.14 -5.90
CA GLU A 193 -22.64 5.46 -5.55
C GLU A 193 -23.86 6.36 -5.80
N ARG A 194 -23.79 7.64 -5.39
CA ARG A 194 -24.87 8.61 -5.66
C ARG A 194 -25.09 8.85 -7.14
N ASN A 195 -24.05 8.73 -7.96
CA ASN A 195 -24.14 8.90 -9.39
C ASN A 195 -24.36 7.57 -10.15
N SER A 196 -24.31 6.39 -9.51
CA SER A 196 -24.55 5.10 -10.18
C SER A 196 -26.02 4.64 -10.10
N VAL A 197 -26.78 5.10 -9.10
CA VAL A 197 -28.19 4.71 -8.91
C VAL A 197 -29.09 5.35 -9.96
N SER A 198 -29.71 4.52 -10.80
CA SER A 198 -30.83 4.92 -11.66
C SER A 198 -32.13 4.98 -10.84
N ILE A 199 -32.73 6.17 -10.74
CA ILE A 199 -34.00 6.40 -10.04
C ILE A 199 -35.13 6.59 -11.07
N ASN A 200 -36.26 5.91 -10.85
CA ASN A 200 -37.47 6.03 -11.66
C ASN A 200 -38.05 7.45 -11.65
N ALA A 201 -38.90 7.77 -12.63
CA ALA A 201 -39.59 9.06 -12.74
C ALA A 201 -40.36 9.49 -11.47
N ASN A 202 -40.64 8.54 -10.57
CA ASN A 202 -41.36 8.74 -9.30
C ASN A 202 -40.45 8.88 -8.07
N GLY A 203 -39.11 8.83 -8.21
CA GLY A 203 -38.19 8.96 -7.08
C GLY A 203 -37.86 7.66 -6.34
N GLU A 204 -38.27 6.49 -6.87
CA GLU A 204 -37.91 5.18 -6.33
C GLU A 204 -36.72 4.55 -7.09
N PRO A 205 -35.79 3.85 -6.42
CA PRO A 205 -34.69 3.16 -7.08
C PRO A 205 -35.22 2.09 -8.03
N ASN A 206 -34.76 2.11 -9.29
CA ASN A 206 -35.20 1.16 -10.30
C ASN A 206 -34.49 -0.18 -10.11
N ILE A 207 -35.17 -1.17 -9.52
CA ILE A 207 -34.62 -2.53 -9.39
C ILE A 207 -34.87 -3.36 -10.67
N SER A 208 -35.56 -2.84 -11.70
CA SER A 208 -36.04 -3.69 -12.81
C SER A 208 -35.84 -3.17 -14.24
N SER A 209 -34.75 -2.46 -14.55
CA SER A 209 -34.31 -2.37 -15.95
C SER A 209 -32.80 -2.25 -16.06
N VAL A 210 -32.18 -3.29 -16.60
CA VAL A 210 -30.76 -3.41 -16.91
C VAL A 210 -30.31 -2.20 -17.75
N PRO A 211 -29.38 -1.35 -17.25
CA PRO A 211 -28.69 -0.38 -18.09
C PRO A 211 -27.63 -1.12 -18.92
N GLU A 212 -27.61 -0.86 -20.22
CA GLU A 212 -26.67 -1.47 -21.16
C GLU A 212 -25.21 -1.19 -20.77
N LYS A 213 -24.49 -2.26 -20.39
CA LYS A 213 -23.04 -2.55 -20.49
C LYS A 213 -21.99 -1.57 -19.94
N ALA A 214 -22.30 -0.32 -19.60
CA ALA A 214 -21.28 0.68 -19.22
C ALA A 214 -21.22 1.02 -17.73
N GLU A 215 -22.27 0.73 -16.94
CA GLU A 215 -22.40 1.29 -15.59
C GLU A 215 -22.03 0.35 -14.43
N CYS A 216 -21.76 -0.94 -14.71
CA CYS A 216 -21.41 -1.93 -13.68
C CYS A 216 -19.90 -2.13 -13.44
N SER A 217 -19.04 -1.52 -14.27
CA SER A 217 -17.57 -1.53 -14.06
C SER A 217 -17.11 -0.51 -13.00
N ALA A 218 -17.92 0.52 -12.73
CA ALA A 218 -17.58 1.68 -11.92
C ALA A 218 -17.31 1.38 -10.43
N THR A 219 -17.74 0.23 -9.91
CA THR A 219 -17.64 -0.12 -8.48
C THR A 219 -16.51 -1.09 -8.15
N LEU A 220 -15.99 -1.84 -9.13
CA LEU A 220 -15.03 -2.93 -8.84
C LEU A 220 -13.57 -2.50 -8.90
N TRP A 221 -13.21 -1.54 -9.75
CA TRP A 221 -11.83 -1.09 -9.84
C TRP A 221 -11.34 -0.42 -8.54
N ARG A 222 -12.20 0.33 -7.84
CA ARG A 222 -11.86 0.97 -6.55
C ARG A 222 -11.38 -0.03 -5.48
N PRO A 223 -12.19 -1.05 -5.09
CA PRO A 223 -11.76 -2.05 -4.12
C PRO A 223 -10.56 -2.87 -4.62
N TYR A 224 -10.41 -3.07 -5.93
CA TYR A 224 -9.21 -3.69 -6.50
C TYR A 224 -7.96 -2.85 -6.24
N LEU A 225 -7.99 -1.55 -6.57
CA LEU A 225 -6.85 -0.67 -6.39
C LEU A 225 -6.53 -0.48 -4.91
N ILE A 226 -7.53 -0.37 -4.02
CA ILE A 226 -7.32 -0.38 -2.56
C ILE A 226 -6.63 -1.69 -2.13
N GLY A 227 -7.14 -2.84 -2.58
CA GLY A 227 -6.54 -4.15 -2.26
C GLY A 227 -5.10 -4.27 -2.78
N LYS A 228 -4.84 -3.79 -3.99
CA LYS A 228 -3.50 -3.74 -4.58
C LYS A 228 -2.57 -2.81 -3.80
N SER A 229 -3.05 -1.64 -3.37
CA SER A 229 -2.30 -0.72 -2.51
C SER A 229 -1.95 -1.37 -1.16
N TYR A 230 -2.90 -2.05 -0.51
CA TYR A 230 -2.60 -2.80 0.72
C TYR A 230 -1.56 -3.89 0.51
N PHE A 231 -1.65 -4.63 -0.61
CA PHE A 231 -0.65 -5.62 -0.97
C PHE A 231 0.76 -5.00 -1.13
N LEU A 232 0.89 -3.89 -1.85
CA LEU A 232 2.16 -3.19 -2.05
C LEU A 232 2.71 -2.56 -0.76
N LEU A 233 1.83 -2.19 0.18
CA LEU A 233 2.19 -1.73 1.54
C LEU A 233 2.56 -2.88 2.50
N GLY A 234 2.47 -4.14 2.07
CA GLY A 234 2.75 -5.32 2.90
C GLY A 234 1.61 -5.72 3.86
N LYS A 235 0.43 -5.08 3.73
CA LYS A 235 -0.81 -5.36 4.47
C LYS A 235 -1.61 -6.44 3.75
N LEU A 236 -1.02 -7.64 3.62
CA LEU A 236 -1.55 -8.74 2.80
C LEU A 236 -2.86 -9.27 3.36
N GLU A 237 -2.98 -9.36 4.68
CA GLU A 237 -4.18 -9.85 5.35
C GLU A 237 -5.37 -8.90 5.13
N GLU A 238 -5.17 -7.58 5.25
CA GLU A 238 -6.18 -6.55 4.97
C GLU A 238 -6.58 -6.52 3.49
N SER A 239 -5.59 -6.67 2.60
CA SER A 239 -5.83 -6.81 1.16
C SER A 239 -6.72 -8.02 0.88
N LEU A 240 -6.39 -9.19 1.43
CA LEU A 240 -7.14 -10.41 1.20
C LEU A 240 -8.57 -10.34 1.75
N ASP A 241 -8.77 -9.75 2.93
CA ASP A 241 -10.09 -9.57 3.51
C ASP A 241 -10.98 -8.66 2.63
N LEU A 242 -10.42 -7.55 2.14
CA LEU A 242 -11.13 -6.65 1.24
C LEU A 242 -11.51 -7.34 -0.07
N LEU A 243 -10.55 -8.01 -0.72
CA LEU A 243 -10.79 -8.68 -2.00
C LEU A 243 -11.85 -9.78 -1.87
N LYS A 244 -11.85 -10.56 -0.78
CA LYS A 244 -12.87 -11.59 -0.49
C LYS A 244 -14.27 -11.01 -0.29
N ARG A 245 -14.39 -9.90 0.46
CA ARG A 245 -15.68 -9.24 0.68
C ARG A 245 -16.35 -8.82 -0.62
N HIS A 246 -15.57 -8.30 -1.58
CA HIS A 246 -16.09 -7.88 -2.88
C HIS A 246 -16.26 -9.03 -3.89
N GLU A 247 -15.48 -10.12 -3.77
CA GLU A 247 -15.67 -11.34 -4.56
C GLU A 247 -17.00 -12.03 -4.23
N LEU A 248 -17.41 -12.05 -2.95
CA LEU A 248 -18.69 -12.61 -2.51
C LEU A 248 -19.91 -11.73 -2.81
N ALA A 249 -19.72 -10.41 -2.87
CA ALA A 249 -20.80 -9.45 -3.05
C ALA A 249 -21.22 -9.25 -4.53
N THR A 250 -20.44 -9.73 -5.50
CA THR A 250 -20.72 -9.50 -6.93
C THR A 250 -21.18 -10.78 -7.65
N PRO A 251 -22.41 -10.82 -8.22
CA PRO A 251 -22.90 -11.96 -9.00
C PRO A 251 -22.04 -12.24 -10.25
N ALA A 252 -21.93 -13.50 -10.64
CA ALA A 252 -21.08 -13.96 -11.75
C ALA A 252 -21.37 -13.26 -13.10
N GLU A 253 -22.61 -12.77 -13.29
CA GLU A 253 -23.14 -12.29 -14.57
C GLU A 253 -22.92 -10.78 -14.82
N GLU A 254 -22.50 -10.00 -13.81
CA GLU A 254 -22.53 -8.52 -13.86
C GLU A 254 -21.16 -7.81 -13.97
N SER A 255 -20.03 -8.53 -13.87
CA SER A 255 -18.69 -7.89 -13.86
C SER A 255 -17.98 -7.94 -15.22
N ASP A 256 -17.20 -6.90 -15.54
CA ASP A 256 -16.14 -6.98 -16.54
C ASP A 256 -15.20 -8.18 -16.21
N GLY A 257 -15.14 -9.15 -17.12
CA GLY A 257 -14.39 -10.39 -16.94
C GLY A 257 -12.89 -10.18 -16.73
N SER A 258 -12.34 -9.05 -17.20
CA SER A 258 -10.93 -8.69 -17.01
C SER A 258 -10.64 -8.30 -15.56
N THR A 259 -11.44 -7.39 -14.99
CA THR A 259 -11.25 -6.89 -13.62
C THR A 259 -11.40 -8.02 -12.59
N ARG A 260 -12.44 -8.86 -12.71
CA ARG A 260 -12.64 -10.03 -11.80
C ARG A 260 -11.49 -11.05 -11.88
N LYS A 261 -10.89 -11.23 -13.06
CA LYS A 261 -9.70 -12.08 -13.23
C LYS A 261 -8.49 -11.49 -12.48
N CYS A 262 -8.32 -10.17 -12.49
CA CYS A 262 -7.28 -9.50 -11.71
C CYS A 262 -7.49 -9.67 -10.19
N PHE A 263 -8.74 -9.54 -9.70
CA PHE A 263 -9.09 -9.80 -8.29
C PHE A 263 -8.71 -11.21 -7.84
N SER A 264 -9.16 -12.21 -8.59
CA SER A 264 -8.95 -13.63 -8.25
C SER A 264 -7.48 -14.02 -8.34
N SER A 265 -6.75 -13.51 -9.34
CA SER A 265 -5.31 -13.65 -9.48
C SER A 265 -4.56 -13.08 -8.27
N LEU A 266 -4.82 -11.82 -7.92
CA LEU A 266 -4.17 -11.15 -6.78
C LEU A 266 -4.49 -11.87 -5.46
N SER A 267 -5.76 -12.21 -5.24
CA SER A 267 -6.19 -12.94 -4.04
C SER A 267 -5.51 -14.30 -3.90
N THR A 268 -5.36 -15.04 -5.01
CA THR A 268 -4.66 -16.33 -5.02
C THR A 268 -3.18 -16.16 -4.72
N SER A 269 -2.54 -15.15 -5.30
CA SER A 269 -1.15 -14.84 -5.02
C SER A 269 -0.92 -14.46 -3.56
N ILE A 270 -1.78 -13.61 -2.98
CA ILE A 270 -1.71 -13.23 -1.56
C ILE A 270 -1.89 -14.46 -0.66
N ARG A 271 -2.88 -15.33 -0.94
CA ARG A 271 -3.08 -16.57 -0.18
C ARG A 271 -1.84 -17.45 -0.21
N LYS A 272 -1.20 -17.58 -1.37
CA LYS A 272 0.00 -18.41 -1.51
C LYS A 272 1.18 -17.84 -0.74
N LEU A 273 1.43 -16.54 -0.85
CA LEU A 273 2.48 -15.85 -0.09
C LEU A 273 2.28 -15.99 1.43
N LEU A 274 1.06 -15.77 1.91
CA LEU A 274 0.73 -15.96 3.34
C LEU A 274 0.92 -17.40 3.79
N SER A 275 0.59 -18.38 2.94
CA SER A 275 0.81 -19.80 3.25
C SER A 275 2.29 -20.14 3.39
N PHE A 276 3.16 -19.64 2.51
CA PHE A 276 4.60 -19.84 2.60
C PHE A 276 5.19 -19.17 3.85
N LYS A 277 4.77 -17.94 4.17
CA LYS A 277 5.16 -17.26 5.42
C LYS A 277 4.76 -18.07 6.64
N ALA A 278 3.52 -18.57 6.67
CA ALA A 278 3.01 -19.38 7.79
C ALA A 278 3.77 -20.70 7.95
N ALA A 279 3.98 -21.43 6.85
CA ALA A 279 4.76 -22.67 6.86
C ALA A 279 6.21 -22.44 7.32
N GLY A 280 6.86 -21.37 6.84
CA GLY A 280 8.21 -21.01 7.30
C GLY A 280 8.26 -20.66 8.79
N ASN A 281 7.25 -19.95 9.31
CA ASN A 281 7.14 -19.64 10.74
C ASN A 281 6.96 -20.91 11.57
N GLU A 282 6.13 -21.85 11.10
CA GLU A 282 5.89 -23.13 11.76
C GLU A 282 7.16 -23.98 11.80
N SER A 283 7.85 -24.15 10.66
CA SER A 283 9.13 -24.86 10.61
C SER A 283 10.19 -24.21 11.52
N PHE A 284 10.22 -22.87 11.59
CA PHE A 284 11.13 -22.16 12.50
C PHE A 284 10.82 -22.44 13.97
N GLN A 285 9.54 -22.42 14.36
CA GLN A 285 9.12 -22.76 15.73
C GLN A 285 9.42 -24.23 16.07
N ALA A 286 9.30 -25.13 15.10
CA ALA A 286 9.67 -26.54 15.22
C ALA A 286 11.19 -26.78 15.22
N ARG A 287 12.02 -25.72 15.18
CA ARG A 287 13.49 -25.76 15.07
C ARG A 287 14.02 -26.46 13.81
N ARG A 288 13.18 -26.63 12.79
CA ARG A 288 13.56 -27.13 11.47
C ARG A 288 13.99 -25.96 10.60
N TYR A 289 15.14 -25.38 10.93
CA TYR A 289 15.58 -24.12 10.34
C TYR A 289 15.87 -24.22 8.84
N SER A 290 16.34 -25.37 8.34
CA SER A 290 16.54 -25.60 6.91
C SER A 290 15.22 -25.55 6.13
N GLU A 291 14.18 -26.25 6.62
CA GLU A 291 12.83 -26.20 6.01
C GLU A 291 12.27 -24.77 6.06
N ALA A 292 12.48 -24.03 7.15
CA ALA A 292 12.07 -22.64 7.25
C ALA A 292 12.72 -21.77 6.15
N VAL A 293 14.03 -21.95 5.91
CA VAL A 293 14.75 -21.26 4.83
C VAL A 293 14.13 -21.56 3.46
N GLU A 294 13.78 -22.82 3.20
CA GLU A 294 13.14 -23.22 1.94
C GLU A 294 11.78 -22.55 1.75
N GLN A 295 10.92 -22.54 2.78
CA GLN A 295 9.59 -21.92 2.70
C GLN A 295 9.66 -20.40 2.48
N TYR A 296 10.55 -19.69 3.19
CA TYR A 296 10.74 -18.25 2.95
C TYR A 296 11.34 -17.98 1.57
N SER A 297 12.24 -18.83 1.08
CA SER A 297 12.78 -18.72 -0.27
C SER A 297 11.72 -18.95 -1.34
N ALA A 298 10.78 -19.89 -1.10
CA ALA A 298 9.64 -20.11 -1.97
C ALA A 298 8.69 -18.89 -2.01
N ALA A 299 8.48 -18.21 -0.87
CA ALA A 299 7.71 -16.97 -0.83
C ALA A 299 8.36 -15.87 -1.70
N LEU A 300 9.66 -15.65 -1.53
CA LEU A 300 10.44 -14.65 -2.26
C LEU A 300 10.51 -14.94 -3.76
N ALA A 301 10.54 -16.21 -4.16
CA ALA A 301 10.56 -16.63 -5.56
C ALA A 301 9.18 -16.56 -6.22
N TYR A 302 8.09 -16.68 -5.46
CA TYR A 302 6.73 -16.70 -6.00
C TYR A 302 6.25 -15.33 -6.46
N ASN A 303 6.38 -14.31 -5.61
CA ASN A 303 6.09 -12.92 -5.96
C ASN A 303 6.84 -11.97 -5.02
N SER A 304 7.53 -10.99 -5.61
CA SER A 304 8.37 -10.01 -4.91
C SER A 304 7.92 -8.56 -5.16
N ASP A 305 6.70 -8.37 -5.66
CA ASP A 305 6.13 -7.05 -5.94
C ASP A 305 5.90 -6.25 -4.64
N SER A 306 5.49 -6.95 -3.57
CA SER A 306 5.36 -6.36 -2.23
C SER A 306 6.72 -6.31 -1.54
N ARG A 307 7.36 -5.13 -1.59
CA ARG A 307 8.67 -4.90 -0.97
C ARG A 307 8.65 -5.07 0.56
N PRO A 308 7.67 -4.52 1.30
CA PRO A 308 7.65 -4.70 2.76
C PRO A 308 7.42 -6.16 3.15
N PHE A 309 6.58 -6.90 2.42
CA PHE A 309 6.41 -8.34 2.66
C PHE A 309 7.69 -9.14 2.36
N SER A 310 8.38 -8.80 1.27
CA SER A 310 9.67 -9.41 0.91
C SER A 310 10.72 -9.13 2.00
N ALA A 311 10.79 -7.90 2.51
CA ALA A 311 11.66 -7.52 3.63
C ALA A 311 11.39 -8.37 4.89
N VAL A 312 10.13 -8.63 5.21
CA VAL A 312 9.74 -9.54 6.30
C VAL A 312 10.24 -10.96 6.04
N CYS A 313 10.07 -11.49 4.83
CA CYS A 313 10.54 -12.83 4.48
C CYS A 313 12.06 -12.95 4.55
N PHE A 314 12.81 -11.97 4.04
CA PHE A 314 14.28 -11.92 4.17
C PHE A 314 14.71 -11.86 5.64
N CYS A 315 14.09 -11.02 6.48
CA CYS A 315 14.43 -10.94 7.91
C CYS A 315 14.11 -12.23 8.68
N ASN A 316 13.01 -12.91 8.34
CA ASN A 316 12.67 -14.20 8.93
C ASN A 316 13.62 -15.31 8.45
N ARG A 317 14.02 -15.30 7.18
CA ARG A 317 15.02 -16.21 6.63
C ARG A 317 16.41 -15.98 7.24
N ALA A 318 16.78 -14.72 7.47
CA ALA A 318 17.99 -14.37 8.22
C ALA A 318 17.98 -14.93 9.64
N ALA A 319 16.83 -14.94 10.32
CA ALA A 319 16.71 -15.58 11.63
C ALA A 319 16.96 -17.10 11.56
N ALA A 320 16.46 -17.76 10.53
CA ALA A 320 16.70 -19.19 10.30
C ALA A 320 18.17 -19.47 9.97
N TYR A 321 18.80 -18.65 9.12
CA TYR A 321 20.24 -18.75 8.83
C TYR A 321 21.10 -18.50 10.08
N GLN A 322 20.74 -17.53 10.90
CA GLN A 322 21.39 -17.27 12.19
C GLN A 322 21.35 -18.51 13.09
N ALA A 323 20.20 -19.18 13.19
CA ALA A 323 20.04 -20.41 13.97
C ALA A 323 20.83 -21.60 13.39
N LEU A 324 21.08 -21.61 12.09
CA LEU A 324 21.95 -22.58 11.41
C LEU A 324 23.45 -22.25 11.51
N GLY A 325 23.83 -21.12 12.12
CA GLY A 325 25.22 -20.63 12.17
C GLY A 325 25.72 -20.03 10.86
N GLN A 326 24.86 -19.84 9.86
CA GLN A 326 25.18 -19.25 8.56
C GLN A 326 25.09 -17.72 8.64
N LEU A 327 26.02 -17.10 9.37
CA LEU A 327 25.90 -15.66 9.72
C LEU A 327 26.05 -14.73 8.52
N THR A 328 26.89 -15.07 7.54
CA THR A 328 27.09 -14.27 6.33
C THR A 328 25.84 -14.25 5.44
N ASP A 329 25.18 -15.40 5.26
CA ASP A 329 23.87 -15.50 4.60
C ASP A 329 22.81 -14.68 5.36
N ALA A 330 22.81 -14.72 6.69
CA ALA A 330 21.90 -13.93 7.51
C ALA A 330 22.14 -12.41 7.39
N ILE A 331 23.40 -11.96 7.35
CA ILE A 331 23.76 -10.54 7.18
C ILE A 331 23.29 -10.04 5.82
N ALA A 332 23.56 -10.80 4.75
CA ALA A 332 23.13 -10.47 3.39
C ALA A 332 21.60 -10.32 3.29
N ASP A 333 20.84 -11.24 3.88
CA ASP A 333 19.38 -11.17 3.92
C ASP A 333 18.88 -9.94 4.71
N CYS A 334 19.53 -9.60 5.84
CA CYS A 334 19.16 -8.39 6.58
C CYS A 334 19.44 -7.11 5.79
N SER A 335 20.56 -7.05 5.07
CA SER A 335 20.89 -5.92 4.19
C SER A 335 19.84 -5.74 3.09
N LEU A 336 19.44 -6.82 2.43
CA LEU A 336 18.35 -6.77 1.44
C LEU A 336 17.02 -6.34 2.07
N ALA A 337 16.69 -6.83 3.27
CA ALA A 337 15.46 -6.44 3.96
C ALA A 337 15.42 -4.95 4.30
N MET A 338 16.54 -4.38 4.75
CA MET A 338 16.66 -2.95 5.08
C MET A 338 16.47 -2.04 3.88
N VAL A 339 16.91 -2.50 2.71
CA VAL A 339 16.83 -1.74 1.46
C VAL A 339 15.42 -1.83 0.84
N LEU A 340 14.75 -2.97 1.00
CA LEU A 340 13.36 -3.16 0.58
C LEU A 340 12.36 -2.40 1.46
N ASP A 341 12.63 -2.31 2.76
CA ASP A 341 11.83 -1.52 3.71
C ASP A 341 12.73 -0.81 4.75
N ALA A 342 13.04 0.45 4.46
CA ALA A 342 13.82 1.31 5.34
C ALA A 342 13.12 1.60 6.69
N ASN A 343 11.81 1.36 6.79
CA ASN A 343 11.03 1.53 8.01
C ASN A 343 10.89 0.24 8.82
N TYR A 344 11.72 -0.78 8.54
CA TYR A 344 11.64 -2.07 9.22
C TYR A 344 12.70 -2.25 10.33
N PRO A 345 12.41 -1.86 11.59
CA PRO A 345 13.40 -1.86 12.68
C PRO A 345 13.93 -3.26 13.04
N LYS A 346 13.14 -4.32 12.78
CA LYS A 346 13.55 -5.69 13.09
C LYS A 346 14.74 -6.15 12.24
N ALA A 347 14.78 -5.78 10.96
CA ALA A 347 15.90 -6.12 10.09
C ALA A 347 17.20 -5.43 10.55
N ILE A 348 17.12 -4.13 10.87
CA ILE A 348 18.26 -3.35 11.37
C ILE A 348 18.79 -3.92 12.70
N SER A 349 17.88 -4.19 13.64
CA SER A 349 18.27 -4.74 14.94
C SER A 349 18.91 -6.13 14.83
N ARG A 350 18.40 -6.97 13.92
CA ARG A 350 18.96 -8.30 13.65
C ARG A 350 20.34 -8.21 13.02
N ARG A 351 20.54 -7.32 12.04
CA ARG A 351 21.86 -7.11 11.42
C ARG A 351 22.90 -6.61 12.42
N ALA A 352 22.52 -5.66 13.29
CA ALA A 352 23.37 -5.23 14.41
C ALA A 352 23.75 -6.40 15.33
N THR A 353 22.82 -7.30 15.64
CA THR A 353 23.12 -8.51 16.42
C THR A 353 24.06 -9.46 15.69
N LEU A 354 23.90 -9.65 14.39
CA LEU A 354 24.80 -10.49 13.59
C LEU A 354 26.21 -9.90 13.54
N TYR A 355 26.33 -8.58 13.40
CA TYR A 355 27.61 -7.87 13.49
C TYR A 355 28.24 -7.99 14.88
N GLU A 356 27.46 -7.87 15.97
CA GLU A 356 27.94 -8.17 17.34
C GLU A 356 28.46 -9.62 17.46
N MET A 357 27.81 -10.59 16.83
CA MET A 357 28.23 -12.00 16.87
C MET A 357 29.57 -12.22 16.17
N ILE A 358 29.79 -11.59 15.02
CA ILE A 358 31.07 -11.66 14.31
C ILE A 358 32.13 -10.67 14.82
N ARG A 359 31.81 -9.93 15.90
CA ARG A 359 32.65 -8.89 16.53
C ARG A 359 32.96 -7.69 15.63
N ASP A 360 32.15 -7.47 14.61
CA ASP A 360 32.18 -6.22 13.85
C ASP A 360 31.38 -5.15 14.58
N TYR A 361 31.93 -4.66 15.68
CA TYR A 361 31.26 -3.68 16.53
C TYR A 361 31.11 -2.32 15.85
N GLY A 362 31.98 -2.00 14.87
CA GLY A 362 31.87 -0.80 14.05
C GLY A 362 30.58 -0.77 13.25
N GLN A 363 30.30 -1.85 12.49
CA GLN A 363 29.06 -1.95 11.73
C GLN A 363 27.83 -2.11 12.62
N SER A 364 27.95 -2.84 13.73
CA SER A 364 26.85 -2.92 14.70
C SER A 364 26.48 -1.52 15.25
N ALA A 365 27.46 -0.71 15.63
CA ALA A 365 27.21 0.65 16.11
C ALA A 365 26.52 1.51 15.03
N ASN A 366 26.92 1.39 13.77
CA ASN A 366 26.27 2.08 12.65
C ASN A 366 24.79 1.70 12.52
N ASP A 367 24.48 0.40 12.55
CA ASP A 367 23.11 -0.09 12.48
C ASP A 367 22.28 0.30 13.70
N LEU A 368 22.87 0.30 14.91
CA LEU A 368 22.19 0.76 16.12
C LEU A 368 21.87 2.26 16.08
N ARG A 369 22.76 3.09 15.53
CA ARG A 369 22.47 4.52 15.29
C ARG A 369 21.31 4.70 14.30
N LYS A 370 21.32 3.94 13.19
CA LYS A 370 20.20 3.92 12.22
C LYS A 370 18.88 3.50 12.91
N LEU A 371 18.91 2.44 13.72
CA LEU A 371 17.76 1.94 14.47
C LEU A 371 17.21 2.98 15.45
N ILE A 372 18.08 3.65 16.23
CA ILE A 372 17.69 4.70 17.17
C ILE A 372 17.00 5.85 16.44
N SER A 373 17.58 6.31 15.32
CA SER A 373 17.00 7.37 14.50
C SER A 373 15.61 6.98 13.99
N LEU A 374 15.44 5.76 13.49
CA LEU A 374 14.16 5.24 13.01
C LEU A 374 13.12 5.16 14.14
N LEU A 375 13.48 4.59 15.30
CA LEU A 375 12.58 4.47 16.44
C LEU A 375 12.15 5.85 16.98
N GLN A 376 13.05 6.84 16.98
CA GLN A 376 12.71 8.22 17.34
C GLN A 376 11.72 8.84 16.34
N LYS A 377 11.95 8.68 15.03
CA LYS A 377 11.00 9.13 14.00
C LYS A 377 9.63 8.48 14.18
N GLN A 378 9.58 7.19 14.50
CA GLN A 378 8.33 6.46 14.76
C GLN A 378 7.66 6.82 16.09
N ALA A 379 8.41 7.31 17.08
CA ALA A 379 7.88 7.78 18.36
C ALA A 379 7.24 9.17 18.23
N ASN A 380 7.76 10.02 17.34
CA ASN A 380 7.33 11.40 17.17
C ASN A 380 6.14 11.59 16.21
N LYS A 381 5.60 10.51 15.60
CA LYS A 381 4.41 10.60 14.73
C LYS A 381 3.13 10.78 15.57
N PRO A 382 2.40 11.92 15.45
CA PRO A 382 1.15 12.14 16.17
C PRO A 382 0.05 11.20 15.66
N GLY A 383 -0.77 10.63 16.57
CA GLY A 383 -1.96 9.84 16.22
C GLY A 383 -1.83 8.31 16.30
N VAL A 384 -0.65 7.75 16.59
CA VAL A 384 -0.51 6.30 16.83
C VAL A 384 -0.68 5.99 18.32
N SER A 385 -1.80 5.36 18.68
CA SER A 385 -2.08 4.90 20.05
C SER A 385 -0.94 4.02 20.62
N PRO A 386 -0.62 4.07 21.93
CA PRO A 386 0.49 3.32 22.56
C PRO A 386 0.34 1.80 22.59
N LYS A 387 -0.63 1.23 21.89
CA LYS A 387 -0.89 -0.20 21.88
C LYS A 387 -0.10 -0.81 20.72
N VAL A 388 1.01 -1.49 21.05
CA VAL A 388 1.60 -2.68 20.38
C VAL A 388 3.14 -2.73 20.46
N PHE A 389 3.85 -1.67 20.88
CA PHE A 389 5.30 -1.76 21.11
C PHE A 389 5.73 -1.05 22.39
N ASN A 390 6.63 -1.69 23.14
CA ASN A 390 7.31 -1.12 24.30
C ASN A 390 8.37 -0.10 23.81
N LYS A 391 7.96 0.89 23.01
CA LYS A 391 8.82 1.77 22.19
C LYS A 391 9.93 2.45 23.01
N HIS A 392 9.61 2.84 24.25
CA HIS A 392 10.59 3.42 25.17
C HIS A 392 11.61 2.39 25.67
N SER A 393 11.20 1.15 25.91
CA SER A 393 12.09 0.04 26.29
C SER A 393 13.02 -0.33 25.14
N ASP A 394 12.49 -0.44 23.91
CA ASP A 394 13.29 -0.80 22.73
C ASP A 394 14.31 0.29 22.39
N LEU A 395 13.92 1.57 22.49
CA LEU A 395 14.83 2.70 22.31
C LEU A 395 15.92 2.74 23.39
N LYS A 396 15.56 2.49 24.67
CA LYS A 396 16.52 2.40 25.77
C LYS A 396 17.48 1.24 25.56
N GLN A 397 16.99 0.08 25.13
CA GLN A 397 17.81 -1.08 24.81
C GLN A 397 18.77 -0.80 23.65
N ALA A 398 18.29 -0.18 22.57
CA ALA A 398 19.13 0.16 21.42
C ALA A 398 20.25 1.14 21.82
N ARG A 399 19.97 2.13 22.67
CA ARG A 399 20.99 3.06 23.21
C ARG A 399 22.02 2.36 24.08
N ALA A 400 21.58 1.46 24.97
CA ALA A 400 22.49 0.69 25.81
C ALA A 400 23.40 -0.23 24.96
N ARG A 401 22.83 -0.87 23.93
CA ARG A 401 23.59 -1.67 22.97
C ARG A 401 24.58 -0.81 22.19
N LEU A 402 24.20 0.40 21.78
CA LEU A 402 25.10 1.30 21.05
C LEU A 402 26.34 1.64 21.89
N LEU A 403 26.15 2.05 23.15
CA LEU A 403 27.26 2.34 24.06
C LEU A 403 28.18 1.13 24.23
N SER A 404 27.61 -0.06 24.43
CA SER A 404 28.39 -1.29 24.53
C SER A 404 29.15 -1.60 23.24
N ALA A 405 28.55 -1.43 22.07
CA ALA A 405 29.21 -1.67 20.80
C ALA A 405 30.33 -0.66 20.54
N GLU A 406 30.14 0.61 20.86
CA GLU A 406 31.19 1.64 20.75
C GLU A 406 32.36 1.37 21.72
N ASP A 407 32.07 0.89 22.93
CA ASP A 407 33.10 0.49 23.89
C ASP A 407 33.91 -0.72 23.42
N GLU A 408 33.26 -1.73 22.85
CA GLU A 408 33.95 -2.90 22.29
C GLU A 408 34.73 -2.54 21.00
N ALA A 409 34.20 -1.65 20.16
CA ALA A 409 34.90 -1.16 18.98
C ALA A 409 36.22 -0.44 19.34
N ARG A 410 36.27 0.26 20.48
CA ARG A 410 37.50 0.91 20.98
C ARG A 410 38.58 -0.07 21.43
N LYS A 411 38.23 -1.33 21.71
CA LYS A 411 39.19 -2.36 22.14
C LYS A 411 39.90 -3.02 20.97
N ASP A 412 39.56 -2.66 19.73
CA ASP A 412 40.14 -3.18 18.48
C ASP A 412 40.24 -4.72 18.47
N THR A 413 39.18 -5.37 18.94
CA THR A 413 39.12 -6.82 19.04
C THR A 413 38.94 -7.41 17.62
N PRO A 414 39.80 -8.35 17.18
CA PRO A 414 39.70 -8.94 15.85
C PRO A 414 38.36 -9.63 15.64
N LEU A 415 37.90 -9.64 14.39
CA LEU A 415 36.65 -10.30 13.99
C LEU A 415 36.64 -11.79 14.36
N ASN A 416 35.45 -12.38 14.44
CA ASN A 416 35.31 -13.82 14.61
C ASN A 416 35.34 -14.53 13.25
N PHE A 417 36.54 -14.87 12.77
CA PHE A 417 36.76 -15.42 11.44
C PHE A 417 36.12 -16.81 11.24
N TYR A 418 36.05 -17.63 12.30
CA TYR A 418 35.39 -18.92 12.28
C TYR A 418 33.88 -18.78 12.01
N LEU A 419 33.23 -17.86 12.70
CA LEU A 419 31.80 -17.57 12.50
C LEU A 419 31.52 -16.92 11.13
N ILE A 420 32.45 -16.12 10.61
CA ILE A 420 32.33 -15.52 9.26
C ILE A 420 32.36 -16.61 8.19
N LEU A 421 33.29 -17.57 8.25
CA LEU A 421 33.34 -18.67 7.28
C LEU A 421 32.33 -19.79 7.57
N GLY A 422 31.72 -19.81 8.77
CA GLY A 422 30.80 -20.85 9.20
C GLY A 422 31.51 -22.20 9.38
N VAL A 423 32.73 -22.19 9.90
CA VAL A 423 33.56 -23.38 10.15
C VAL A 423 33.98 -23.47 11.62
N GLU A 424 34.10 -24.70 12.12
CA GLU A 424 34.55 -24.95 13.50
C GLU A 424 36.08 -24.77 13.63
N PRO A 425 36.60 -24.41 14.81
CA PRO A 425 38.04 -24.27 15.04
C PRO A 425 38.85 -25.55 14.77
N SER A 426 38.22 -26.72 14.87
CA SER A 426 38.83 -28.03 14.58
C SER A 426 38.90 -28.37 13.09
N CYS A 427 38.42 -27.50 12.19
CA CYS A 427 38.33 -27.81 10.76
C CYS A 427 39.69 -27.90 10.06
N SER A 428 39.76 -28.72 9.00
CA SER A 428 40.98 -28.84 8.19
C SER A 428 41.18 -27.62 7.28
N PRO A 429 42.42 -27.33 6.83
CA PRO A 429 42.66 -26.25 5.86
C PRO A 429 41.88 -26.43 4.54
N ALA A 430 41.58 -27.68 4.16
CA ALA A 430 40.75 -27.98 2.99
C ALA A 430 39.29 -27.53 3.19
N ASP A 431 38.76 -27.68 4.42
CA ASP A 431 37.41 -27.25 4.78
C ASP A 431 37.30 -25.72 4.80
N VAL A 432 38.31 -25.03 5.34
CA VAL A 432 38.41 -23.56 5.29
C VAL A 432 38.36 -23.06 3.84
N LYS A 433 39.15 -23.68 2.96
CA LYS A 433 39.18 -23.33 1.53
C LYS A 433 37.85 -23.62 0.83
N LYS A 434 37.19 -24.73 1.18
CA LYS A 434 35.87 -25.08 0.65
C LYS A 434 34.80 -24.09 1.10
N ALA A 435 34.81 -23.71 2.38
CA ALA A 435 33.88 -22.74 2.95
C ALA A 435 34.06 -21.36 2.33
N TYR A 436 35.30 -20.89 2.19
CA TYR A 436 35.62 -19.63 1.50
C TYR A 436 35.10 -19.63 0.06
N ARG A 437 35.41 -20.66 -0.74
CA ARG A 437 34.92 -20.75 -2.13
C ARG A 437 33.39 -20.68 -2.20
N LYS A 438 32.70 -21.36 -1.29
CA LYS A 438 31.24 -21.33 -1.21
C LYS A 438 30.73 -19.93 -0.84
N ALA A 439 31.31 -19.29 0.17
CA ALA A 439 30.90 -17.98 0.65
C ALA A 439 31.19 -16.88 -0.38
N ALA A 440 32.39 -16.86 -0.96
CA ALA A 440 32.79 -15.91 -2.01
C ALA A 440 31.90 -16.00 -3.24
N LEU A 441 31.54 -17.22 -3.68
CA LEU A 441 30.61 -17.39 -4.80
C LEU A 441 29.19 -16.93 -4.49
N ARG A 442 28.73 -17.04 -3.24
CA ARG A 442 27.38 -16.62 -2.83
C ARG A 442 27.27 -15.12 -2.64
N HIS A 443 28.27 -14.52 -1.99
CA HIS A 443 28.27 -13.12 -1.56
C HIS A 443 29.11 -12.20 -2.45
N HIS A 444 29.38 -12.60 -3.69
CA HIS A 444 30.01 -11.70 -4.65
C HIS A 444 29.13 -10.44 -4.87
N PRO A 445 29.69 -9.21 -4.81
CA PRO A 445 28.91 -7.97 -4.90
C PRO A 445 28.01 -7.89 -6.15
N ASP A 446 28.51 -8.34 -7.30
CA ASP A 446 27.73 -8.37 -8.55
C ASP A 446 26.47 -9.24 -8.51
N LYS A 447 26.43 -10.29 -7.68
CA LYS A 447 25.24 -11.13 -7.56
C LYS A 447 24.15 -10.46 -6.72
N ALA A 448 24.54 -9.66 -5.73
CA ALA A 448 23.60 -8.96 -4.87
C ALA A 448 22.82 -7.90 -5.66
N THR A 449 23.47 -7.20 -6.58
CA THR A 449 22.81 -6.22 -7.46
C THR A 449 21.91 -6.88 -8.51
N GLN A 450 22.30 -8.04 -9.05
CA GLN A 450 21.48 -8.80 -10.02
C GLN A 450 20.12 -9.26 -9.46
N LEU A 451 20.05 -9.55 -8.15
CA LEU A 451 18.80 -9.96 -7.49
C LEU A 451 17.75 -8.85 -7.44
N LEU A 452 18.16 -7.58 -7.52
CA LEU A 452 17.26 -6.41 -7.48
C LEU A 452 16.83 -5.96 -8.87
N VAL A 453 17.75 -6.02 -9.86
CA VAL A 453 17.51 -5.55 -11.23
C VAL A 453 16.49 -6.41 -12.00
N ARG A 454 16.15 -7.61 -11.52
CA ARG A 454 15.12 -8.45 -12.15
C ARG A 454 13.70 -7.89 -12.05
N ASN A 455 13.44 -6.93 -11.15
CA ASN A 455 12.13 -6.33 -10.96
C ASN A 455 12.16 -4.83 -11.26
N GLU A 456 11.64 -4.48 -12.45
CA GLU A 456 11.30 -3.14 -12.92
C GLU A 456 12.46 -2.26 -13.45
N ASN A 457 12.08 -1.38 -14.39
CA ASN A 457 12.93 -0.55 -15.24
C ASN A 457 14.15 0.03 -14.50
N ALA A 458 15.35 -0.34 -14.95
CA ALA A 458 16.65 0.01 -14.38
C ALA A 458 16.97 1.53 -14.36
N ASP A 459 16.07 2.38 -14.88
CA ASP A 459 16.26 3.83 -15.03
C ASP A 459 15.60 4.66 -13.92
N ASP A 460 14.95 4.01 -12.96
CA ASP A 460 14.42 4.67 -11.76
C ASP A 460 15.60 5.07 -10.83
N GLY A 461 15.74 6.38 -10.56
CA GLY A 461 16.77 6.92 -9.65
C GLY A 461 16.78 6.24 -8.29
N PHE A 462 15.61 5.82 -7.79
CA PHE A 462 15.48 5.06 -6.55
C PHE A 462 16.23 3.73 -6.61
N TRP A 463 16.06 2.95 -7.68
CA TRP A 463 16.69 1.64 -7.81
C TRP A 463 18.20 1.74 -7.99
N ARG A 464 18.71 2.85 -8.57
CA ARG A 464 20.15 3.12 -8.62
C ARG A 464 20.75 3.32 -7.24
N ASP A 465 20.12 4.09 -6.38
CA ASP A 465 20.65 4.33 -5.02
C ASP A 465 20.51 3.11 -4.13
N VAL A 466 19.38 2.38 -4.25
CA VAL A 466 19.20 1.04 -3.66
C VAL A 466 20.29 0.07 -4.09
N ALA A 467 20.59 -0.02 -5.39
CA ALA A 467 21.63 -0.92 -5.90
C ALA A 467 23.01 -0.55 -5.38
N LYS A 468 23.32 0.75 -5.22
CA LYS A 468 24.58 1.22 -4.62
C LYS A 468 24.70 0.80 -3.15
N GLU A 469 23.65 0.97 -2.34
CA GLU A 469 23.69 0.58 -0.92
C GLU A 469 23.87 -0.94 -0.77
N VAL A 470 23.15 -1.72 -1.60
CA VAL A 470 23.26 -3.19 -1.60
C VAL A 470 24.64 -3.65 -2.05
N TYR A 471 25.21 -2.99 -3.07
CA TYR A 471 26.56 -3.27 -3.51
C TYR A 471 27.57 -2.97 -2.40
N ALA A 472 27.45 -1.83 -1.71
CA ALA A 472 28.34 -1.45 -0.62
C ALA A 472 28.27 -2.45 0.55
N ASP A 473 27.07 -2.87 0.95
CA ASP A 473 26.88 -3.88 1.99
C ASP A 473 27.47 -5.25 1.57
N ALA A 474 27.28 -5.66 0.31
CA ALA A 474 27.81 -6.91 -0.22
C ALA A 474 29.35 -6.88 -0.38
N ASP A 475 29.91 -5.75 -0.81
CA ASP A 475 31.36 -5.53 -0.92
C ASP A 475 32.04 -5.59 0.45
N HIS A 476 31.45 -4.95 1.46
CA HIS A 476 31.92 -5.06 2.83
C HIS A 476 31.93 -6.52 3.30
N LEU A 477 30.80 -7.23 3.15
CA LEU A 477 30.69 -8.63 3.53
C LEU A 477 31.72 -9.51 2.79
N PHE A 478 31.94 -9.26 1.50
CA PHE A 478 32.89 -9.99 0.68
C PHE A 478 34.34 -9.77 1.15
N LYS A 479 34.71 -8.53 1.50
CA LYS A 479 36.02 -8.20 2.09
C LYS A 479 36.22 -8.91 3.41
N THR A 480 35.22 -8.88 4.29
CA THR A 480 35.25 -9.60 5.58
C THR A 480 35.44 -11.12 5.40
N ILE A 481 34.79 -11.72 4.39
CA ILE A 481 35.00 -13.14 4.04
C ILE A 481 36.43 -13.39 3.56
N GLY A 482 37.00 -12.48 2.76
CA GLY A 482 38.38 -12.54 2.29
C GLY A 482 39.40 -12.44 3.42
N GLU A 483 39.21 -11.51 4.35
CA GLU A 483 40.03 -11.35 5.56
C GLU A 483 40.01 -12.62 6.42
N ALA A 484 38.82 -13.20 6.64
CA ALA A 484 38.68 -14.45 7.38
C ALA A 484 39.47 -15.59 6.73
N TYR A 485 39.42 -15.71 5.40
CA TYR A 485 40.21 -16.71 4.68
C TYR A 485 41.71 -16.44 4.75
N ASN A 486 42.15 -15.18 4.64
CA ASN A 486 43.56 -14.83 4.69
C ASN A 486 44.22 -15.19 6.03
N ILE A 487 43.48 -15.10 7.13
CA ILE A 487 43.96 -15.51 8.46
C ILE A 487 43.85 -17.02 8.64
N LEU A 488 42.71 -17.64 8.31
CA LEU A 488 42.46 -19.05 8.62
C LEU A 488 43.10 -20.05 7.64
N SER A 489 43.51 -19.61 6.44
CA SER A 489 44.18 -20.47 5.47
C SER A 489 45.69 -20.59 5.67
N ASP A 490 46.29 -19.62 6.36
CA ASP A 490 47.71 -19.57 6.68
C ASP A 490 47.95 -20.23 8.05
N PRO A 491 48.73 -21.32 8.14
CA PRO A 491 48.91 -22.05 9.39
C PRO A 491 49.43 -21.18 10.54
N ASP A 492 50.40 -20.30 10.27
CA ASP A 492 51.07 -19.49 11.29
C ASP A 492 50.10 -18.42 11.84
N LYS A 493 49.37 -17.73 10.93
CA LYS A 493 48.38 -16.73 11.32
C LYS A 493 47.18 -17.35 12.03
N ARG A 494 46.77 -18.54 11.61
CA ARG A 494 45.68 -19.27 12.27
C ARG A 494 46.09 -19.68 13.68
N GLU A 495 47.31 -20.17 13.88
CA GLU A 495 47.82 -20.52 15.20
C GLU A 495 47.88 -19.30 16.13
N GLU A 496 48.41 -18.16 15.65
CA GLU A 496 48.43 -16.91 16.40
C GLU A 496 47.02 -16.45 16.80
N TYR A 497 46.09 -16.50 15.86
CA TYR A 497 44.68 -16.18 16.10
C TYR A 497 44.04 -17.13 17.14
N ASP A 498 44.32 -18.43 17.04
CA ASP A 498 43.79 -19.43 17.96
C ASP A 498 44.36 -19.25 19.38
N ILE A 499 45.65 -18.90 19.51
CA ILE A 499 46.27 -18.55 20.79
C ILE A 499 45.56 -17.35 21.42
N GLU A 500 45.35 -16.28 20.64
CA GLU A 500 44.67 -15.07 21.13
C GLU A 500 43.21 -15.36 21.55
N GLU A 501 42.48 -16.14 20.76
CA GLU A 501 41.12 -16.57 21.09
C GLU A 501 41.08 -17.43 22.36
N ASN A 502 42.07 -18.32 22.55
CA ASN A 502 42.18 -19.13 23.75
C ASN A 502 42.46 -18.28 24.99
N LEU A 503 43.36 -17.29 24.90
CA LEU A 503 43.62 -16.33 25.97
C LEU A 503 42.38 -15.53 26.33
N ARG A 504 41.62 -15.08 25.33
CA ARG A 504 40.37 -14.35 25.50
C ARG A 504 39.30 -15.20 26.17
N ASN A 505 39.14 -16.43 25.73
CA ASN A 505 38.21 -17.40 26.33
C ASN A 505 38.61 -17.75 27.76
N ALA A 506 39.90 -17.90 28.06
CA ALA A 506 40.41 -18.12 29.40
C ALA A 506 40.12 -16.91 30.32
N SER A 507 40.35 -15.69 29.84
CA SER A 507 40.06 -14.45 30.57
C SER A 507 38.57 -14.31 30.88
N ARG A 508 37.70 -14.65 29.92
CA ARG A 508 36.23 -14.69 30.13
C ARG A 508 35.81 -15.75 31.15
N ARG A 509 36.44 -16.93 31.15
CA ARG A 509 36.17 -17.99 32.14
C ARG A 509 36.63 -17.60 33.54
N ALA A 510 37.80 -16.97 33.66
CA ALA A 510 38.34 -16.46 34.93
C ALA A 510 37.43 -15.38 35.54
N TYR A 511 36.89 -14.48 34.70
CA TYR A 511 35.93 -13.47 35.13
C TYR A 511 34.59 -14.05 35.59
N LYS A 512 34.10 -15.14 34.98
CA LYS A 512 32.87 -15.83 35.37
C LYS A 512 32.99 -16.62 36.69
N GLY A 513 34.20 -16.87 37.19
CA GLY A 513 34.47 -17.62 38.43
C GLY A 513 34.33 -16.84 39.73
N ARG A 514 34.13 -15.50 39.70
CA ARG A 514 33.81 -14.66 40.87
C ARG A 514 32.37 -14.10 40.68
N SER A 515 31.38 -14.60 41.44
CA SER A 515 29.93 -14.22 41.42
C SER A 515 29.64 -12.73 41.20
N THR A 516 28.67 -12.18 40.44
CA THR A 516 27.49 -12.54 39.57
C THR A 516 27.02 -11.20 38.90
N PRO A 517 26.08 -11.09 37.91
CA PRO A 517 25.31 -12.08 37.16
C PRO A 517 25.60 -12.08 35.63
N ARG A 518 25.14 -13.16 34.97
CA ARG A 518 24.96 -13.45 33.53
C ARG A 518 25.69 -12.55 32.50
N SER A 519 26.59 -13.18 31.75
CA SER A 519 27.20 -12.60 30.54
C SER A 519 26.14 -12.22 29.49
N PRO A 520 26.35 -11.11 28.73
CA PRO A 520 25.47 -10.70 27.63
C PRO A 520 25.14 -11.84 26.66
N GLU A 521 26.12 -12.70 26.34
CA GLU A 521 25.98 -13.89 25.48
C GLU A 521 24.87 -14.89 25.89
N GLN A 522 24.50 -14.94 27.18
CA GLN A 522 23.41 -15.80 27.66
C GLN A 522 22.04 -15.08 27.69
N ASN A 523 22.02 -13.75 27.66
CA ASN A 523 20.79 -12.97 27.52
C ASN A 523 20.31 -12.92 26.05
N TYR A 524 21.21 -13.04 25.07
CA TYR A 524 20.82 -13.17 23.65
C TYR A 524 20.01 -14.45 23.39
N ARG A 525 20.32 -15.57 24.08
CA ARG A 525 19.57 -16.84 24.00
C ARG A 525 18.22 -16.87 24.76
N ARG A 526 17.91 -15.90 25.63
CA ARG A 526 16.67 -15.92 26.44
C ARG A 526 15.65 -14.85 26.09
N HIS A 527 16.06 -13.77 25.42
CA HIS A 527 15.16 -12.62 25.18
C HIS A 527 14.74 -12.39 23.72
N TYR A 528 15.28 -13.16 22.77
CA TYR A 528 14.75 -13.22 21.41
C TYR A 528 14.54 -14.65 20.87
N ASP A 529 15.08 -15.67 21.55
CA ASP A 529 14.81 -17.11 21.31
C ASP A 529 13.60 -17.64 22.11
N GLY A 530 13.19 -16.91 23.16
CA GLY A 530 11.93 -17.15 23.85
C GLY A 530 10.83 -16.34 23.19
N GLY A 531 10.11 -16.96 22.26
CA GLY A 531 8.84 -16.52 21.69
C GLY A 531 8.50 -15.03 21.83
N PHE A 532 8.68 -14.28 20.75
CA PHE A 532 7.70 -13.26 20.40
C PHE A 532 6.33 -13.96 20.45
N ASN A 533 5.59 -13.73 21.55
CA ASN A 533 4.42 -14.49 21.93
C ASN A 533 3.41 -14.52 20.77
N PRO A 534 3.09 -15.68 20.17
CA PRO A 534 2.13 -15.78 19.08
C PRO A 534 0.72 -15.29 19.47
N ARG A 535 0.44 -15.12 20.77
CA ARG A 535 -0.85 -14.64 21.29
C ARG A 535 -1.22 -13.21 20.91
N HIS A 536 -0.31 -12.41 20.35
CA HIS A 536 -0.66 -11.08 19.81
C HIS A 536 -0.99 -11.07 18.31
N TRP A 537 -1.03 -12.24 17.68
CA TRP A 537 -1.60 -12.44 16.34
C TRP A 537 -2.82 -13.38 16.36
N GLN A 538 -3.59 -13.36 17.45
CA GLN A 538 -5.05 -13.47 17.27
C GLN A 538 -5.48 -12.16 16.62
N SER A 539 -6.03 -12.28 15.42
CA SER A 539 -6.72 -11.22 14.70
C SER A 539 -7.43 -10.27 15.65
N ALA A 540 -7.35 -8.97 15.34
CA ALA A 540 -8.50 -8.10 15.55
C ALA A 540 -9.66 -8.59 14.66
N GLY A 541 -10.16 -9.79 14.98
CA GLY A 541 -11.42 -10.33 14.50
C GLY A 541 -12.45 -9.90 15.53
N GLN A 542 -12.97 -8.70 15.39
CA GLN A 542 -14.29 -8.41 15.93
C GLN A 542 -15.27 -9.30 15.17
N SER A 543 -15.50 -10.51 15.70
CA SER A 543 -16.70 -11.26 15.39
C SER A 543 -17.87 -10.49 15.96
N ASN A 544 -18.48 -9.63 15.13
CA ASN A 544 -19.78 -9.05 15.41
C ASN A 544 -20.82 -10.17 15.23
N LYS A 545 -20.93 -11.05 16.23
CA LYS A 545 -22.07 -11.96 16.38
C LYS A 545 -23.00 -11.38 17.43
N GLY A 546 -23.96 -10.59 16.97
CA GLY A 546 -25.17 -10.32 17.73
C GLY A 546 -26.05 -11.57 17.75
N ALA A 547 -26.24 -12.16 18.92
CA ALA A 547 -27.41 -12.95 19.30
C ALA A 547 -27.43 -13.12 20.85
N PRO A 548 -28.61 -13.28 21.47
CA PRO A 548 -28.95 -12.56 22.68
C PRO A 548 -28.54 -13.23 24.00
N ARG A 549 -28.47 -12.38 25.03
CA ARG A 549 -28.36 -12.70 26.46
C ARG A 549 -29.29 -13.86 26.85
N SER A 550 -28.72 -14.91 27.43
CA SER A 550 -29.40 -15.75 28.41
C SER A 550 -28.54 -15.89 29.66
N ARG A 551 -29.21 -15.99 30.79
CA ARG A 551 -28.83 -15.49 32.11
C ARG A 551 -28.81 -16.66 33.08
N TRP A 552 -27.64 -17.15 33.47
CA TRP A 552 -27.43 -18.12 34.55
C TRP A 552 -26.02 -17.83 35.12
N SER A 553 -25.87 -17.09 36.22
CA SER A 553 -25.96 -17.52 37.63
C SER A 553 -25.05 -18.69 37.99
N GLY A 554 -24.10 -18.42 38.90
CA GLY A 554 -23.69 -19.38 39.91
C GLY A 554 -22.21 -19.76 39.95
N TYR A 555 -21.56 -19.30 41.02
CA TYR A 555 -20.47 -19.91 41.79
C TYR A 555 -19.03 -19.38 41.65
N GLU A 556 -18.64 -18.76 42.77
CA GLU A 556 -17.32 -18.36 43.27
C GLU A 556 -16.37 -19.54 43.49
N TYR A 557 -15.07 -19.28 43.36
CA TYR A 557 -13.96 -19.61 44.30
C TYR A 557 -12.64 -19.15 43.65
N SER A 558 -12.01 -18.06 44.13
CA SER A 558 -10.87 -17.99 45.08
C SER A 558 -9.55 -18.58 44.54
N ASP A 559 -8.56 -17.66 44.45
CA ASP A 559 -7.13 -17.74 44.78
C ASP A 559 -6.31 -19.00 44.43
N ASP A 560 -5.23 -18.83 43.66
CA ASP A 560 -3.88 -18.59 44.20
C ASP A 560 -2.78 -18.76 43.13
N TYR A 561 -1.75 -17.93 43.28
CA TYR A 561 -0.36 -18.00 42.81
C TYR A 561 0.11 -19.19 41.93
N TRP A 562 0.70 -18.89 40.77
CA TRP A 562 2.15 -18.97 40.47
C TRP A 562 2.48 -18.45 39.06
#